data_AF-A0AAW6NJT2-F1
#
_entry.id   AF-A0AAW6NJT2-F1
#
_cell.length_a   1.000
_cell.length_b   1.000
_cell.length_c   1.000
_cell.angle_alpha   90.00
_cell.angle_beta   90.00
_cell.angle_gamma   90.00
#
_symmetry.space_group_name_H-M   'P 1'
#
loop_
_entity.id
_entity.type
_entity.pdbx_description
1 polymer ?
#
loop_
_entity_poly.entity_id
_entity_poly.type
_entity_poly.pdbx_seq_one_letter_code
_entity_poly.pdbx_strand_id
1 'polypeptide(L)'
;MEFRTCRRHWGAEFISDDVVRFRVWAEGQKDLTLRLTDTDIPMAAVGDGWFQIDVPGVRHGTTYQFVLQDGMAVPDPASRAQQADVNGPSVVIDPRRSLPAQREWQGRPWEETVIYELHIGTFTGEGTFRAAIDKLPYLAELGITQLEVMPVSQFGGARGWGYDGVLLYAPHSAYGTPDDFHAFIDAAHALGLSVVLDIVLNHFGPEGNYLPLLSPAFFHQDRMTPWGNGIAYEVEAVRQYIAEAPLFWLSEYHLDGLRFDAIDQIHDDAETHILPEIAQRIRDAFPDRHIHLTTEDSRNVIF
;
A
#
# COMPACT_ATOMS: atom_id res chain seq x y z
N MET A 1 24.31 0.11 10.48
CA MET A 1 23.45 0.40 9.32
C MET A 1 22.05 0.00 9.76
N GLU A 2 21.33 0.93 10.37
CA GLU A 2 20.02 0.65 10.95
C GLU A 2 19.00 0.55 9.81
N PHE A 3 18.66 -0.69 9.48
CA PHE A 3 17.50 -1.00 8.65
C PHE A 3 16.26 -0.74 9.49
N ARG A 4 15.53 0.35 9.23
CA ARG A 4 14.15 0.53 9.70
C ARG A 4 13.37 1.20 8.55
N THR A 5 12.13 0.83 8.28
CA THR A 5 11.04 0.99 9.28
C THR A 5 9.84 0.05 9.19
N CYS A 6 9.69 -0.84 8.19
CA CYS A 6 8.67 -1.90 8.25
C CYS A 6 9.14 -3.15 7.51
N ARG A 7 9.52 -4.21 8.24
CA ARG A 7 9.85 -5.50 7.63
C ARG A 7 8.55 -6.14 7.15
N ARG A 8 8.40 -6.29 5.84
CA ARG A 8 7.23 -6.89 5.22
C ARG A 8 7.40 -8.39 5.02
N HIS A 9 6.31 -9.14 5.13
CA HIS A 9 6.29 -10.57 4.84
C HIS A 9 6.06 -10.87 3.36
N TRP A 10 5.44 -9.94 2.64
CA TRP A 10 5.07 -10.07 1.24
C TRP A 10 5.92 -9.19 0.32
N GLY A 11 6.02 -9.62 -0.94
CA GLY A 11 6.56 -8.88 -2.06
C GLY A 11 8.08 -8.98 -2.24
N ALA A 12 8.66 -8.00 -2.94
CA ALA A 12 10.09 -7.90 -3.22
C ALA A 12 10.80 -6.95 -2.25
N GLU A 13 11.78 -7.43 -1.48
CA GLU A 13 12.54 -6.65 -0.48
C GLU A 13 14.05 -6.77 -0.66
N PHE A 14 14.79 -5.67 -0.56
CA PHE A 14 16.26 -5.73 -0.41
C PHE A 14 16.61 -6.25 0.99
N ILE A 15 17.17 -7.45 1.08
CA ILE A 15 17.61 -8.07 2.35
C ILE A 15 19.11 -7.84 2.63
N SER A 16 19.83 -7.36 1.61
CA SER A 16 21.21 -6.85 1.68
C SER A 16 21.42 -5.88 0.52
N ASP A 17 22.63 -5.35 0.36
CA ASP A 17 22.88 -4.32 -0.66
C ASP A 17 22.67 -4.80 -2.10
N ASP A 18 22.82 -6.10 -2.36
CA ASP A 18 22.78 -6.71 -3.68
C ASP A 18 21.82 -7.89 -3.79
N VAL A 19 21.04 -8.23 -2.75
CA VAL A 19 20.09 -9.36 -2.79
C VAL A 19 18.67 -8.89 -2.53
N VAL A 20 17.78 -9.24 -3.46
CA VAL A 20 16.33 -9.04 -3.33
C VAL A 20 15.66 -10.38 -3.02
N ARG A 21 14.89 -10.40 -1.94
CA ARG A 21 13.98 -11.50 -1.60
C ARG A 21 12.63 -11.24 -2.23
N PHE A 22 12.15 -12.20 -3.01
CA PHE A 22 10.78 -12.24 -3.50
C PHE A 22 10.02 -13.25 -2.69
N ARG A 23 8.89 -12.85 -2.10
CA ARG A 23 8.08 -13.72 -1.25
C ARG A 23 6.59 -13.47 -1.46
N VAL A 24 5.82 -14.54 -1.59
CA VAL A 24 4.37 -14.48 -1.76
C VAL A 24 3.72 -15.69 -1.10
N TRP A 25 2.58 -15.49 -0.47
CA TRP A 25 1.75 -16.58 0.01
C TRP A 25 0.78 -16.99 -1.10
N ALA A 26 0.83 -18.26 -1.48
CA ALA A 26 0.14 -18.84 -2.62
C ALA A 26 -0.16 -20.33 -2.35
N GLU A 27 -0.80 -20.63 -1.22
CA GLU A 27 -1.25 -21.98 -0.81
C GLU A 27 -2.13 -22.71 -1.86
N GLY A 28 -2.80 -21.98 -2.75
CA GLY A 28 -3.57 -22.52 -3.86
C GLY A 28 -2.69 -23.03 -5.01
N GLN A 29 -1.39 -22.71 -4.98
CA GLN A 29 -0.41 -23.08 -5.99
C GLN A 29 0.47 -24.23 -5.50
N LYS A 30 0.73 -25.20 -6.38
CA LYS A 30 1.68 -26.30 -6.10
C LYS A 30 3.12 -25.87 -6.34
N ASP A 31 3.31 -25.14 -7.43
CA ASP A 31 4.59 -24.67 -7.91
C ASP A 31 4.42 -23.19 -8.29
N LEU A 32 5.46 -22.38 -8.09
CA LEU A 32 5.44 -20.98 -8.46
C LEU A 32 6.80 -20.58 -9.07
N THR A 33 6.77 -19.74 -10.08
CA THR A 33 7.97 -19.25 -10.75
C THR A 33 8.03 -17.72 -10.65
N LEU A 34 9.20 -17.18 -10.37
CA LEU A 34 9.48 -15.76 -10.51
C LEU A 34 9.94 -15.50 -11.95
N ARG A 35 9.18 -14.72 -12.72
CA ARG A 35 9.67 -14.13 -13.96
C ARG A 35 10.34 -12.81 -13.62
N LEU A 36 11.66 -12.77 -13.69
CA LEU A 36 12.45 -11.55 -13.51
C LEU A 36 12.92 -11.07 -14.88
N THR A 37 12.38 -9.94 -15.36
CA THR A 37 12.47 -9.51 -16.76
C THR A 37 12.02 -10.63 -17.71
N ASP A 38 12.95 -11.26 -18.44
CA ASP A 38 12.69 -12.37 -19.37
C ASP A 38 13.21 -13.73 -18.86
N THR A 39 13.62 -13.81 -17.58
CA THR A 39 14.17 -15.05 -16.99
C THR A 39 13.21 -15.63 -15.97
N ASP A 40 12.83 -16.88 -16.19
CA ASP A 40 11.96 -17.65 -15.28
C ASP A 40 12.82 -18.45 -14.28
N ILE A 41 12.56 -18.22 -12.99
CA ILE A 41 13.30 -18.82 -11.88
C ILE A 41 12.31 -19.51 -10.92
N PRO A 42 12.36 -20.85 -10.76
CA PRO A 42 11.48 -21.56 -9.83
C PRO A 42 11.64 -21.06 -8.40
N MET A 43 10.54 -20.80 -7.70
CA MET A 43 10.55 -20.39 -6.30
C MET A 43 10.46 -21.61 -5.38
N ALA A 44 11.14 -21.56 -4.23
CA ALA A 44 11.07 -22.62 -3.24
C ALA A 44 9.82 -22.46 -2.36
N ALA A 45 9.06 -23.53 -2.16
CA ALA A 45 8.05 -23.58 -1.10
C ALA A 45 8.76 -23.65 0.26
N VAL A 46 8.48 -22.69 1.15
CA VAL A 46 9.15 -22.55 2.46
C VAL A 46 8.24 -22.90 3.65
N GLY A 47 7.08 -23.52 3.38
CA GLY A 47 6.11 -23.95 4.39
C GLY A 47 4.88 -23.04 4.45
N ASP A 48 3.77 -23.57 4.97
CA ASP A 48 2.52 -22.86 5.24
C ASP A 48 1.94 -22.05 4.05
N GLY A 49 2.17 -22.53 2.82
CA GLY A 49 1.71 -21.88 1.58
C GLY A 49 2.63 -20.76 1.06
N TRP A 50 3.76 -20.49 1.72
CA TRP A 50 4.71 -19.47 1.27
C TRP A 50 5.68 -19.99 0.20
N PHE A 51 5.91 -19.16 -0.81
CA PHE A 51 6.97 -19.31 -1.79
C PHE A 51 7.99 -18.18 -1.60
N GLN A 52 9.28 -18.51 -1.70
CA GLN A 52 10.37 -17.55 -1.53
C GLN A 52 11.53 -17.85 -2.47
N ILE A 53 12.20 -16.79 -2.94
CA ILE A 53 13.52 -16.88 -3.56
C ILE A 53 14.34 -15.61 -3.25
N ASP A 54 15.63 -15.79 -3.00
CA ASP A 54 16.59 -14.70 -2.81
C ASP A 54 17.47 -14.62 -4.07
N VAL A 55 17.43 -13.48 -4.77
CA VAL A 55 18.12 -13.30 -6.05
C VAL A 55 19.18 -12.20 -5.93
N PRO A 56 20.47 -12.50 -6.15
CA PRO A 56 21.53 -11.51 -6.15
C PRO A 56 21.55 -10.67 -7.44
N GLY A 57 22.09 -9.46 -7.37
CA GLY A 57 22.32 -8.56 -8.50
C GLY A 57 21.08 -7.86 -9.06
N VAL A 58 19.91 -8.03 -8.44
CA VAL A 58 18.66 -7.36 -8.84
C VAL A 58 18.75 -5.88 -8.52
N ARG A 59 18.35 -5.02 -9.46
CA ARG A 59 18.43 -3.56 -9.33
C ARG A 59 17.05 -2.94 -9.16
N HIS A 60 17.01 -1.78 -8.53
CA HIS A 60 15.87 -0.88 -8.62
C HIS A 60 15.42 -0.70 -10.08
N GLY A 61 14.11 -0.73 -10.33
CA GLY A 61 13.51 -0.60 -11.66
C GLY A 61 13.41 -1.91 -12.43
N THR A 62 13.96 -3.02 -11.92
CA THR A 62 13.83 -4.34 -12.56
C THR A 62 12.37 -4.79 -12.49
N THR A 63 11.81 -5.24 -13.62
CA THR A 63 10.43 -5.73 -13.68
C THR A 63 10.34 -7.21 -13.30
N TYR A 64 9.23 -7.60 -12.68
CA TYR A 64 8.97 -8.99 -12.33
C TYR A 64 7.48 -9.32 -12.27
N GLN A 65 7.17 -10.62 -12.37
CA GLN A 65 5.85 -11.20 -12.18
C GLN A 65 5.99 -12.58 -11.53
N PHE A 66 4.92 -13.05 -10.90
CA PHE A 66 4.81 -14.46 -10.52
C PHE A 66 4.11 -15.23 -11.65
N VAL A 67 4.59 -16.42 -11.97
CA VAL A 67 4.04 -17.29 -13.01
C VAL A 67 3.47 -18.53 -12.33
N LEU A 68 2.17 -18.72 -12.52
CA LEU A 68 1.41 -19.83 -11.96
C LEU A 68 1.66 -21.13 -12.73
N GLN A 69 1.16 -22.25 -12.21
CA GLN A 69 1.36 -23.58 -12.79
C GLN A 69 0.82 -23.71 -14.22
N ASP A 70 -0.24 -22.98 -14.56
CA ASP A 70 -0.84 -22.96 -15.91
C ASP A 70 -0.11 -22.02 -16.88
N GLY A 71 0.95 -21.35 -16.43
CA GLY A 71 1.75 -20.40 -17.20
C GLY A 71 1.22 -18.96 -17.18
N MET A 72 0.12 -18.69 -16.48
CA MET A 72 -0.38 -17.32 -16.32
C MET A 72 0.62 -16.49 -15.51
N ALA A 73 1.03 -15.35 -16.05
CA ALA A 73 1.85 -14.37 -15.33
C ALA A 73 0.93 -13.36 -14.65
N VAL A 74 1.14 -13.15 -13.34
CA VAL A 74 0.36 -12.25 -12.50
C VAL A 74 1.28 -11.22 -11.82
N PRO A 75 0.79 -9.99 -11.58
CA PRO A 75 1.51 -9.02 -10.76
C PRO A 75 1.74 -9.56 -9.35
N ASP A 76 2.70 -8.97 -8.66
CA ASP A 76 2.86 -9.17 -7.22
C ASP A 76 1.69 -8.52 -6.48
N PRO A 77 0.89 -9.25 -5.69
CA PRO A 77 -0.19 -8.65 -4.90
C PRO A 77 0.35 -7.62 -3.89
N ALA A 78 1.61 -7.71 -3.48
CA ALA A 78 2.29 -6.74 -2.61
C ALA A 78 3.31 -5.86 -3.37
N SER A 79 3.07 -5.65 -4.67
CA SER A 79 3.86 -4.77 -5.53
C SER A 79 4.05 -3.39 -4.89
N ARG A 80 5.29 -2.88 -4.91
CA ARG A 80 5.56 -1.48 -4.53
C ARG A 80 5.27 -0.48 -5.65
N ALA A 81 5.23 -0.94 -6.89
CA ALA A 81 4.98 -0.13 -8.08
C ALA A 81 4.69 -1.03 -9.29
N GLN A 82 3.79 -0.59 -10.15
CA GLN A 82 3.56 -1.21 -11.45
C GLN A 82 4.30 -0.45 -12.56
N GLN A 83 4.77 -1.18 -13.57
CA GLN A 83 5.39 -0.55 -14.74
C GLN A 83 4.39 0.31 -15.51
N ALA A 84 3.14 -0.16 -15.62
CA ALA A 84 2.04 0.58 -16.26
C ALA A 84 0.69 0.08 -15.74
N ASP A 85 0.14 -0.99 -16.33
CA ASP A 85 -1.18 -1.53 -16.00
C ASP A 85 -1.17 -2.40 -14.73
N VAL A 86 -2.34 -2.52 -14.09
CA VAL A 86 -2.56 -3.35 -12.90
C VAL A 86 -2.22 -4.82 -13.15
N ASN A 87 -2.49 -5.34 -14.35
CA ASN A 87 -2.20 -6.72 -14.72
C ASN A 87 -0.76 -6.93 -15.21
N GLY A 88 -0.02 -5.84 -15.39
CA GLY A 88 1.33 -5.83 -15.94
C GLY A 88 2.43 -6.18 -14.93
N PRO A 89 3.70 -6.05 -15.33
CA PRO A 89 4.83 -6.31 -14.46
C PRO A 89 4.91 -5.35 -13.27
N SER A 90 5.18 -5.92 -12.11
CA SER A 90 5.60 -5.20 -10.91
C SER A 90 7.05 -4.76 -11.04
N VAL A 91 7.44 -3.74 -10.28
CA VAL A 91 8.77 -3.13 -10.35
C VAL A 91 9.46 -3.23 -9.00
N VAL A 92 10.70 -3.71 -8.99
CA VAL A 92 11.55 -3.72 -7.80
C VAL A 92 11.89 -2.27 -7.42
N ILE A 93 11.43 -1.84 -6.25
CA ILE A 93 11.73 -0.52 -5.68
C ILE A 93 12.78 -0.68 -4.59
N ASP A 94 13.70 0.29 -4.53
CA ASP A 94 14.77 0.35 -3.53
C ASP A 94 14.47 1.55 -2.63
N PRO A 95 13.93 1.32 -1.41
CA PRO A 95 13.49 2.40 -0.54
C PRO A 95 14.63 3.32 -0.09
N ARG A 96 15.89 2.84 -0.16
CA ARG A 96 17.07 3.62 0.24
C ARG A 96 17.33 4.80 -0.69
N ARG A 97 16.72 4.83 -1.88
CA ARG A 97 16.88 5.90 -2.86
C ARG A 97 16.03 7.13 -2.56
N SER A 98 14.94 6.97 -1.81
CA SER A 98 13.89 7.98 -1.64
C SER A 98 13.68 8.31 -0.17
N LEU A 99 14.78 8.70 0.49
CA LEU A 99 14.74 9.14 1.88
C LEU A 99 14.03 10.50 1.98
N PRO A 100 13.09 10.69 2.93
CA PRO A 100 12.40 11.96 3.10
C PRO A 100 13.38 13.12 3.23
N ALA A 101 13.11 14.21 2.51
CA ALA A 101 13.87 15.44 2.65
C ALA A 101 13.58 16.12 4.00
N GLN A 102 12.33 16.07 4.45
CA GLN A 102 11.87 16.69 5.71
C GLN A 102 11.93 15.71 6.90
N ARG A 103 13.12 15.19 7.23
CA ARG A 103 13.29 14.16 8.28
C ARG A 103 12.91 14.60 9.69
N GLU A 104 12.99 15.91 9.95
CA GLU A 104 12.66 16.49 11.26
C GLU A 104 11.17 16.83 11.39
N TRP A 105 10.37 16.63 10.33
CA TRP A 105 8.93 16.85 10.36
C TRP A 105 8.24 15.81 11.27
N GLN A 106 7.57 16.29 12.31
CA GLN A 106 6.88 15.44 13.30
C GLN A 106 5.35 15.41 13.11
N GLY A 107 4.82 16.06 12.07
CA GLY A 107 3.39 16.30 11.93
C GLY A 107 2.92 17.50 12.77
N ARG A 108 1.60 17.69 12.84
CA ARG A 108 0.95 18.79 13.59
C ARG A 108 0.03 18.24 14.67
N PRO A 109 -0.26 18.99 15.75
CA PRO A 109 -1.31 18.62 16.68
C PRO A 109 -2.67 18.50 15.98
N TRP A 110 -3.48 17.52 16.40
CA TRP A 110 -4.76 17.24 15.76
C TRP A 110 -5.73 18.43 15.83
N GLU A 111 -5.66 19.22 16.91
CA GLU A 111 -6.53 20.37 17.17
C GLU A 111 -6.32 21.53 16.18
N GLU A 112 -5.22 21.51 15.42
CA GLU A 112 -4.91 22.47 14.36
C GLU A 112 -5.43 22.03 12.98
N THR A 113 -6.03 20.85 12.88
CA THR A 113 -6.34 20.21 11.59
C THR A 113 -7.52 20.89 10.89
N VAL A 114 -7.28 21.33 9.66
CA VAL A 114 -8.27 21.75 8.67
C VAL A 114 -7.99 20.91 7.43
N ILE A 115 -8.88 19.95 7.19
CA ILE A 115 -8.72 18.92 6.16
C ILE A 115 -9.17 19.45 4.80
N TYR A 116 -8.37 19.22 3.77
CA TYR A 116 -8.73 19.36 2.37
C TYR A 116 -8.64 18.00 1.68
N GLU A 117 -9.78 17.40 1.36
CA GLU A 117 -9.84 16.17 0.57
C GLU A 117 -9.49 16.48 -0.90
N LEU A 118 -8.59 15.68 -1.47
CA LEU A 118 -8.13 15.85 -2.85
C LEU A 118 -8.08 14.53 -3.60
N HIS A 119 -8.59 14.58 -4.83
CA HIS A 119 -8.46 13.52 -5.82
C HIS A 119 -7.36 13.87 -6.81
N ILE A 120 -6.23 13.14 -6.79
CA ILE A 120 -5.05 13.45 -7.61
C ILE A 120 -5.40 13.56 -9.10
N GLY A 121 -6.19 12.63 -9.62
CA GLY A 121 -6.53 12.56 -11.04
C GLY A 121 -7.40 13.70 -11.57
N THR A 122 -8.01 14.52 -10.71
CA THR A 122 -8.87 15.65 -11.12
C THR A 122 -8.49 16.99 -10.50
N PHE A 123 -7.57 17.00 -9.53
CA PHE A 123 -7.14 18.21 -8.85
C PHE A 123 -6.37 19.18 -9.77
N THR A 124 -5.72 18.65 -10.80
CA THR A 124 -5.00 19.41 -11.84
C THR A 124 -5.39 18.91 -13.22
N GLY A 125 -5.05 19.66 -14.27
CA GLY A 125 -5.33 19.24 -15.65
C GLY A 125 -4.52 18.00 -16.06
N GLU A 126 -3.34 17.84 -15.49
CA GLU A 126 -2.43 16.71 -15.69
C GLU A 126 -2.84 15.49 -14.85
N GLY A 127 -3.42 15.70 -13.68
CA GLY A 127 -3.88 14.62 -12.81
C GLY A 127 -2.76 13.80 -12.16
N THR A 128 -1.66 14.45 -11.77
CA THR A 128 -0.45 13.77 -11.24
C THR A 128 0.03 14.36 -9.92
N PHE A 129 0.81 13.57 -9.16
CA PHE A 129 1.46 14.03 -7.92
C PHE A 129 2.34 15.26 -8.17
N ARG A 130 3.11 15.26 -9.26
CA ARG A 130 3.98 16.39 -9.64
C ARG A 130 3.20 17.67 -9.90
N ALA A 131 2.12 17.60 -10.68
CA ALA A 131 1.29 18.77 -10.95
C ALA A 131 0.59 19.29 -9.68
N ALA A 132 0.21 18.39 -8.76
CA ALA A 132 -0.40 18.78 -7.49
C ALA A 132 0.54 19.61 -6.59
N ILE A 133 1.87 19.42 -6.68
CA ILE A 133 2.87 20.20 -5.94
C ILE A 133 2.70 21.70 -6.18
N ASP A 134 2.44 22.11 -7.42
CA ASP A 134 2.30 23.52 -7.81
C ASP A 134 1.10 24.22 -7.14
N LYS A 135 0.18 23.46 -6.55
CA LYS A 135 -1.00 23.99 -5.85
C LYS A 135 -0.82 24.04 -4.33
N LEU A 136 0.19 23.38 -3.78
CA LEU A 136 0.42 23.32 -2.34
C LEU A 136 0.64 24.70 -1.68
N PRO A 137 1.40 25.65 -2.27
CA PRO A 137 1.54 26.98 -1.68
C PRO A 137 0.20 27.71 -1.55
N TYR A 138 -0.69 27.54 -2.54
CA TYR A 138 -2.04 28.10 -2.49
C TYR A 138 -2.87 27.48 -1.36
N LEU A 139 -2.83 26.16 -1.18
CA LEU A 139 -3.57 25.51 -0.09
C LEU A 139 -3.05 25.92 1.30
N ALA A 140 -1.74 26.06 1.44
CA ALA A 140 -1.13 26.56 2.67
C ALA A 140 -1.55 28.02 2.95
N GLU A 141 -1.53 28.90 1.95
CA GLU A 141 -1.99 30.30 2.08
C GLU A 141 -3.48 30.39 2.41
N LEU A 142 -4.30 29.48 1.85
CA LEU A 142 -5.72 29.37 2.15
C LEU A 142 -5.99 29.02 3.62
N GLY A 143 -5.02 28.43 4.31
CA GLY A 143 -5.13 28.02 5.71
C GLY A 143 -5.48 26.54 5.91
N ILE A 144 -5.39 25.72 4.85
CA ILE A 144 -5.43 24.26 4.99
C ILE A 144 -4.20 23.82 5.78
N THR A 145 -4.34 22.82 6.64
CA THR A 145 -3.23 22.27 7.44
C THR A 145 -3.02 20.78 7.22
N GLN A 146 -4.00 20.07 6.67
CA GLN A 146 -3.89 18.66 6.32
C GLN A 146 -4.54 18.39 4.96
N LEU A 147 -3.83 17.65 4.12
CA LEU A 147 -4.34 17.09 2.88
C LEU A 147 -4.83 15.66 3.15
N GLU A 148 -6.05 15.35 2.76
CA GLU A 148 -6.55 13.97 2.71
C GLU A 148 -6.56 13.52 1.24
N VAL A 149 -5.61 12.66 0.90
CA VAL A 149 -5.47 12.13 -0.46
C VAL A 149 -6.40 10.94 -0.60
N MET A 150 -7.34 10.99 -1.54
CA MET A 150 -8.17 9.84 -1.91
C MET A 150 -7.31 8.62 -2.30
N PRO A 151 -7.84 7.38 -2.29
CA PRO A 151 -6.99 6.20 -2.35
C PRO A 151 -6.13 6.14 -3.61
N VAL A 152 -4.86 5.78 -3.42
CA VAL A 152 -3.87 5.70 -4.50
C VAL A 152 -3.45 4.27 -4.84
N SER A 153 -3.95 3.26 -4.14
CA SER A 153 -3.67 1.85 -4.45
C SER A 153 -3.98 1.56 -5.92
N GLN A 154 -3.06 0.89 -6.64
CA GLN A 154 -3.24 0.61 -8.06
C GLN A 154 -4.55 -0.16 -8.31
N PHE A 155 -5.32 0.31 -9.29
CA PHE A 155 -6.59 -0.25 -9.76
C PHE A 155 -6.56 -0.40 -11.30
N GLY A 156 -7.61 -1.02 -11.85
CA GLY A 156 -7.77 -1.21 -13.30
C GLY A 156 -8.03 0.09 -14.06
N GLY A 157 -7.34 0.28 -15.18
CA GLY A 157 -7.48 1.47 -16.02
C GLY A 157 -6.57 2.65 -15.60
N ALA A 158 -6.95 3.86 -16.02
CA ALA A 158 -6.12 5.07 -15.83
C ALA A 158 -6.85 6.22 -15.10
N ARG A 159 -8.11 5.99 -14.69
CA ARG A 159 -8.95 6.97 -14.00
C ARG A 159 -9.94 6.21 -13.12
N GLY A 160 -10.06 6.61 -11.87
CA GLY A 160 -10.97 6.04 -10.89
C GLY A 160 -10.79 6.80 -9.58
N TRP A 161 -11.78 6.76 -8.69
CA TRP A 161 -11.69 7.45 -7.40
C TRP A 161 -10.68 6.83 -6.43
N GLY A 162 -10.29 5.57 -6.66
CA GLY A 162 -9.31 4.85 -5.84
C GLY A 162 -9.87 3.64 -5.10
N TYR A 163 -11.19 3.58 -4.88
CA TYR A 163 -11.83 2.52 -4.10
C TYR A 163 -11.80 1.14 -4.76
N ASP A 164 -11.58 1.08 -6.09
CA ASP A 164 -11.35 -0.17 -6.83
C ASP A 164 -9.88 -0.67 -6.73
N GLY A 165 -9.12 -0.20 -5.74
CA GLY A 165 -7.72 -0.59 -5.51
C GLY A 165 -7.55 -2.11 -5.29
N VAL A 166 -6.50 -2.68 -5.88
CA VAL A 166 -6.18 -4.11 -5.73
C VAL A 166 -4.73 -4.40 -5.35
N LEU A 167 -3.78 -3.53 -5.71
CA LEU A 167 -2.39 -3.64 -5.24
C LEU A 167 -2.16 -2.61 -4.15
N LEU A 168 -2.47 -2.97 -2.91
CA LEU A 168 -2.61 -2.04 -1.78
C LEU A 168 -1.30 -1.32 -1.37
N TYR A 169 -0.18 -1.73 -1.96
CA TYR A 169 1.16 -1.23 -1.68
C TYR A 169 1.76 -0.41 -2.83
N ALA A 170 1.06 -0.28 -3.95
CA ALA A 170 1.53 0.42 -5.13
C ALA A 170 0.72 1.71 -5.35
N PRO A 171 1.35 2.89 -5.36
CA PRO A 171 0.68 4.09 -5.83
C PRO A 171 0.37 3.95 -7.32
N HIS A 172 -0.79 4.44 -7.72
CA HIS A 172 -1.32 4.25 -9.06
C HIS A 172 -0.40 4.91 -10.10
N SER A 173 0.08 4.12 -11.06
CA SER A 173 1.06 4.54 -12.08
C SER A 173 0.63 5.75 -12.90
N ALA A 174 -0.68 5.91 -13.15
CA ALA A 174 -1.25 7.09 -13.82
C ALA A 174 -1.05 8.41 -13.05
N TYR A 175 -0.90 8.36 -11.72
CA TYR A 175 -0.66 9.55 -10.89
C TYR A 175 0.83 9.90 -10.80
N GLY A 176 1.71 8.92 -11.01
CA GLY A 176 3.16 9.08 -11.01
C GLY A 176 3.88 7.88 -10.42
N THR A 177 5.20 7.99 -10.33
CA THR A 177 6.05 6.98 -9.69
C THR A 177 6.00 7.10 -8.15
N PRO A 178 6.47 6.09 -7.40
CA PRO A 178 6.71 6.24 -5.96
C PRO A 178 7.50 7.50 -5.60
N ASP A 179 8.56 7.82 -6.36
CA ASP A 179 9.40 9.00 -6.14
C ASP A 179 8.63 10.33 -6.36
N ASP A 180 7.64 10.32 -7.24
CA ASP A 180 6.77 11.49 -7.44
C ASP A 180 5.81 11.68 -6.26
N PHE A 181 5.32 10.59 -5.67
CA PHE A 181 4.48 10.68 -4.48
C PHE A 181 5.29 11.12 -3.26
N HIS A 182 6.50 10.58 -3.06
CA HIS A 182 7.45 11.10 -2.06
C HIS A 182 7.70 12.59 -2.23
N ALA A 183 7.96 13.05 -3.45
CA ALA A 183 8.20 14.47 -3.70
C ALA A 183 6.97 15.35 -3.42
N PHE A 184 5.76 14.85 -3.66
CA PHE A 184 4.53 15.54 -3.28
C PHE A 184 4.42 15.70 -1.76
N ILE A 185 4.69 14.63 -1.01
CA ILE A 185 4.62 14.64 0.46
C ILE A 185 5.73 15.55 1.04
N ASP A 186 6.97 15.43 0.57
CA ASP A 186 8.07 16.30 1.00
C ASP A 186 7.78 17.78 0.74
N ALA A 187 7.16 18.11 -0.40
CA ALA A 187 6.76 19.48 -0.72
C ALA A 187 5.63 19.98 0.19
N ALA A 188 4.68 19.12 0.57
CA ALA A 188 3.63 19.46 1.52
C ALA A 188 4.21 19.72 2.91
N HIS A 189 5.09 18.84 3.40
CA HIS A 189 5.79 18.99 4.68
C HIS A 189 6.61 20.28 4.74
N ALA A 190 7.31 20.64 3.66
CA ALA A 190 8.08 21.89 3.57
C ALA A 190 7.21 23.16 3.70
N LEU A 191 5.91 23.03 3.45
CA LEU A 191 4.92 24.10 3.59
C LEU A 191 4.09 23.99 4.89
N GLY A 192 4.45 23.05 5.77
CA GLY A 192 3.74 22.83 7.02
C GLY A 192 2.36 22.18 6.86
N LEU A 193 2.16 21.42 5.78
CA LEU A 193 0.94 20.65 5.52
C LEU A 193 1.16 19.18 5.87
N SER A 194 0.33 18.64 6.76
CA SER A 194 0.25 17.19 6.98
C SER A 194 -0.37 16.49 5.76
N VAL A 195 0.02 15.26 5.47
CA VAL A 195 -0.58 14.44 4.40
C VAL A 195 -1.09 13.12 4.97
N VAL A 196 -2.38 12.88 4.78
CA VAL A 196 -3.10 11.66 5.16
C VAL A 196 -3.56 10.95 3.91
N LEU A 197 -3.52 9.62 3.92
CA LEU A 197 -3.99 8.79 2.82
C LEU A 197 -5.28 8.05 3.20
N ASP A 198 -6.28 8.11 2.33
CA ASP A 198 -7.45 7.24 2.39
C ASP A 198 -7.04 5.81 2.00
N ILE A 199 -7.29 4.85 2.89
CA ILE A 199 -6.89 3.45 2.74
C ILE A 199 -8.11 2.52 2.81
N VAL A 200 -8.23 1.69 1.78
CA VAL A 200 -9.29 0.69 1.65
C VAL A 200 -8.75 -0.66 2.08
N LEU A 201 -9.23 -1.13 3.22
CA LEU A 201 -8.86 -2.45 3.78
C LEU A 201 -10.04 -3.41 3.87
N ASN A 202 -11.25 -2.98 3.48
CA ASN A 202 -12.48 -3.76 3.63
C ASN A 202 -12.81 -4.65 2.41
N HIS A 203 -12.29 -4.33 1.23
CA HIS A 203 -12.45 -5.11 0.00
C HIS A 203 -11.27 -4.88 -0.96
N PHE A 204 -11.30 -5.61 -2.09
CA PHE A 204 -10.42 -5.38 -3.24
C PHE A 204 -11.30 -5.11 -4.47
N GLY A 205 -10.86 -4.22 -5.35
CA GLY A 205 -11.56 -3.91 -6.59
C GLY A 205 -11.64 -5.09 -7.58
N PRO A 206 -12.44 -4.92 -8.65
CA PRO A 206 -12.84 -6.03 -9.53
C PRO A 206 -11.80 -6.44 -10.59
N GLU A 207 -10.83 -5.57 -10.92
CA GLU A 207 -9.82 -5.82 -11.95
C GLU A 207 -8.41 -5.82 -11.35
N GLY A 208 -7.62 -6.86 -11.68
CA GLY A 208 -6.22 -6.98 -11.25
C GLY A 208 -6.00 -7.64 -9.88
N ASN A 209 -7.08 -8.03 -9.19
CA ASN A 209 -6.96 -8.82 -7.96
C ASN A 209 -6.76 -10.32 -8.28
N TYR A 210 -5.51 -10.77 -8.22
CA TYR A 210 -5.14 -12.17 -8.45
C TYR A 210 -5.01 -13.00 -7.16
N LEU A 211 -5.26 -12.40 -5.98
CA LEU A 211 -5.24 -13.12 -4.71
C LEU A 211 -6.19 -14.32 -4.68
N PRO A 212 -7.41 -14.30 -5.26
CA PRO A 212 -8.28 -15.49 -5.28
C PRO A 212 -7.68 -16.69 -6.02
N LEU A 213 -6.76 -16.46 -6.97
CA LEU A 213 -6.09 -17.52 -7.72
C LEU A 213 -4.82 -18.00 -7.01
N LEU A 214 -4.03 -17.08 -6.46
CA LEU A 214 -2.86 -17.41 -5.65
C LEU A 214 -3.28 -18.14 -4.38
N SER A 215 -4.28 -17.57 -3.71
CA SER A 215 -4.73 -17.95 -2.39
C SER A 215 -6.23 -17.84 -2.16
N PRO A 216 -7.01 -18.87 -2.52
CA PRO A 216 -8.44 -18.93 -2.20
C PRO A 216 -8.76 -18.65 -0.72
N ALA A 217 -7.90 -19.08 0.21
CA ALA A 217 -8.09 -18.83 1.64
C ALA A 217 -7.85 -17.37 2.07
N PHE A 218 -7.47 -16.47 1.15
CA PHE A 218 -7.38 -15.03 1.44
C PHE A 218 -8.76 -14.42 1.72
N PHE A 219 -9.82 -15.01 1.15
CA PHE A 219 -11.19 -14.53 1.26
C PHE A 219 -12.09 -15.58 1.89
N HIS A 220 -13.09 -15.12 2.62
CA HIS A 220 -14.22 -15.94 3.04
C HIS A 220 -15.05 -16.38 1.82
N GLN A 221 -15.57 -17.60 1.86
CA GLN A 221 -16.45 -18.11 0.79
C GLN A 221 -17.89 -17.59 0.90
N ASP A 222 -18.35 -17.32 2.13
CA ASP A 222 -19.74 -16.96 2.42
C ASP A 222 -19.93 -15.49 2.79
N ARG A 223 -18.86 -14.80 3.20
CA ARG A 223 -18.90 -13.39 3.61
C ARG A 223 -18.64 -12.50 2.40
N MET A 224 -19.53 -11.54 2.17
CA MET A 224 -19.45 -10.56 1.10
C MET A 224 -19.67 -9.16 1.70
N THR A 225 -18.87 -8.20 1.26
CA THR A 225 -19.23 -6.77 1.38
C THR A 225 -20.12 -6.38 0.19
N PRO A 226 -20.69 -5.17 0.16
CA PRO A 226 -21.38 -4.66 -1.02
C PRO A 226 -20.50 -4.56 -2.29
N TRP A 227 -19.18 -4.66 -2.16
CA TRP A 227 -18.22 -4.40 -3.24
C TRP A 227 -17.32 -5.60 -3.59
N GLY A 228 -17.27 -6.64 -2.75
CA GLY A 228 -16.44 -7.81 -3.02
C GLY A 228 -16.49 -8.87 -1.93
N ASN A 229 -15.69 -9.92 -2.07
CA ASN A 229 -15.60 -10.97 -1.05
C ASN A 229 -15.00 -10.42 0.25
N GLY A 230 -15.50 -10.88 1.39
CA GLY A 230 -14.95 -10.52 2.69
C GLY A 230 -13.55 -11.10 2.89
N ILE A 231 -12.63 -10.28 3.36
CA ILE A 231 -11.24 -10.66 3.64
C ILE A 231 -11.16 -11.52 4.92
N ALA A 232 -10.34 -12.57 4.91
CA ALA A 232 -10.19 -13.51 6.03
C ALA A 232 -9.10 -13.05 7.01
N TYR A 233 -9.37 -12.01 7.81
CA TYR A 233 -8.40 -11.40 8.74
C TYR A 233 -7.91 -12.33 9.86
N GLU A 234 -8.59 -13.46 10.08
CA GLU A 234 -8.18 -14.50 11.02
C GLU A 234 -7.08 -15.42 10.46
N VAL A 235 -6.84 -15.39 9.14
CA VAL A 235 -5.75 -16.13 8.49
C VAL A 235 -4.46 -15.32 8.61
N GLU A 236 -3.45 -15.88 9.26
CA GLU A 236 -2.19 -15.18 9.61
C GLU A 236 -1.54 -14.46 8.41
N ALA A 237 -1.41 -15.12 7.25
CA ALA A 237 -0.79 -14.50 6.07
C ALA A 237 -1.59 -13.30 5.53
N VAL A 238 -2.92 -13.37 5.60
CA VAL A 238 -3.86 -12.30 5.22
C VAL A 238 -3.77 -11.16 6.21
N ARG A 239 -3.77 -11.49 7.51
CA ARG A 239 -3.63 -10.54 8.60
C ARG A 239 -2.33 -9.76 8.52
N GLN A 240 -1.22 -10.44 8.22
CA GLN A 240 0.07 -9.82 7.92
C GLN A 240 -0.02 -8.87 6.73
N TYR A 241 -0.61 -9.31 5.61
CA TYR A 241 -0.78 -8.47 4.41
C TYR A 241 -1.59 -7.20 4.71
N ILE A 242 -2.69 -7.31 5.46
CA ILE A 242 -3.57 -6.16 5.75
C ILE A 242 -2.94 -5.23 6.80
N ALA A 243 -2.39 -5.75 7.89
CA ALA A 243 -1.85 -4.93 8.96
C ALA A 243 -0.52 -4.26 8.62
N GLU A 244 0.23 -4.79 7.65
CA GLU A 244 1.48 -4.19 7.17
C GLU A 244 1.24 -3.06 6.17
N ALA A 245 0.10 -3.01 5.47
CA ALA A 245 -0.17 -1.98 4.47
C ALA A 245 -0.23 -0.56 5.09
N PRO A 246 -0.97 -0.30 6.18
CA PRO A 246 -0.92 0.97 6.92
C PRO A 246 0.49 1.38 7.35
N LEU A 247 1.24 0.43 7.91
CA LEU A 247 2.60 0.68 8.39
C LEU A 247 3.54 1.01 7.23
N PHE A 248 3.40 0.32 6.10
CA PHE A 248 4.14 0.60 4.88
C PHE A 248 3.91 2.03 4.41
N TRP A 249 2.65 2.46 4.26
CA TRP A 249 2.33 3.82 3.81
C TRP A 249 2.88 4.90 4.75
N LEU A 250 2.74 4.72 6.07
CA LEU A 250 3.24 5.67 7.07
C LEU A 250 4.78 5.71 7.15
N SER A 251 5.44 4.56 7.01
CA SER A 251 6.90 4.45 7.11
C SER A 251 7.61 4.82 5.82
N GLU A 252 7.23 4.21 4.70
CA GLU A 252 7.88 4.37 3.41
C GLU A 252 7.64 5.79 2.91
N TYR A 253 6.39 6.23 2.84
CA TYR A 253 6.03 7.53 2.25
C TYR A 253 6.03 8.68 3.25
N HIS A 254 6.36 8.43 4.51
CA HIS A 254 6.41 9.44 5.58
C HIS A 254 5.07 10.16 5.82
N LEU A 255 3.93 9.53 5.50
CA LEU A 255 2.61 10.10 5.74
C LEU A 255 2.36 10.40 7.23
N ASP A 256 1.44 11.32 7.49
CA ASP A 256 1.08 11.84 8.81
C ASP A 256 -0.20 11.21 9.37
N GLY A 257 -0.76 10.24 8.66
CA GLY A 257 -2.00 9.60 9.07
C GLY A 257 -2.68 8.81 7.96
N LEU A 258 -3.79 8.18 8.34
CA LEU A 258 -4.63 7.38 7.46
C LEU A 258 -6.11 7.64 7.76
N ARG A 259 -6.92 7.70 6.71
CA ARG A 259 -8.38 7.64 6.79
C ARG A 259 -8.80 6.24 6.36
N PHE A 260 -9.44 5.47 7.25
CA PHE A 260 -9.85 4.10 6.95
C PHE A 260 -11.26 4.08 6.38
N ASP A 261 -11.38 3.55 5.17
CA ASP A 261 -12.63 3.41 4.44
C ASP A 261 -13.54 2.32 5.01
N ALA A 262 -14.83 2.65 5.13
CA ALA A 262 -15.92 1.76 5.51
C ALA A 262 -15.54 0.72 6.60
N ILE A 263 -15.07 1.19 7.76
CA ILE A 263 -14.61 0.28 8.83
C ILE A 263 -15.73 -0.61 9.39
N ASP A 264 -16.99 -0.23 9.17
CA ASP A 264 -18.15 -1.07 9.49
C ASP A 264 -18.25 -2.34 8.62
N GLN A 265 -17.57 -2.39 7.47
CA GLN A 265 -17.48 -3.58 6.61
C GLN A 265 -16.22 -4.43 6.89
N ILE A 266 -15.36 -4.01 7.83
CA ILE A 266 -14.23 -4.80 8.28
C ILE A 266 -14.71 -5.72 9.40
N HIS A 267 -15.17 -6.91 9.01
CA HIS A 267 -15.59 -7.94 9.95
C HIS A 267 -14.41 -8.85 10.29
N ASP A 268 -13.99 -8.88 11.55
CA ASP A 268 -12.94 -9.76 12.06
C ASP A 268 -13.40 -10.37 13.40
N ASP A 269 -13.45 -11.70 13.47
CA ASP A 269 -13.91 -12.46 14.63
C ASP A 269 -12.75 -12.97 15.51
N ALA A 270 -11.51 -12.58 15.20
CA ALA A 270 -10.34 -12.88 16.03
C ALA A 270 -10.46 -12.25 17.43
N GLU A 271 -9.77 -12.83 18.42
CA GLU A 271 -9.77 -12.34 19.82
C GLU A 271 -9.38 -10.85 19.91
N THR A 272 -8.38 -10.45 19.13
CA THR A 272 -8.06 -9.03 18.90
C THR A 272 -8.49 -8.66 17.49
N HIS A 273 -9.44 -7.74 17.37
CA HIS A 273 -9.88 -7.23 16.07
C HIS A 273 -8.72 -6.52 15.35
N ILE A 274 -8.66 -6.66 14.02
CA ILE A 274 -7.58 -6.15 13.16
C ILE A 274 -7.36 -4.63 13.30
N LEU A 275 -8.43 -3.85 13.43
CA LEU A 275 -8.36 -2.39 13.59
C LEU A 275 -7.64 -1.93 14.88
N PRO A 276 -8.01 -2.37 16.09
CA PRO A 276 -7.21 -2.14 17.30
C PRO A 276 -5.75 -2.59 17.17
N GLU A 277 -5.48 -3.73 16.53
CA GLU A 277 -4.10 -4.20 16.31
C GLU A 277 -3.33 -3.21 15.43
N ILE A 278 -3.89 -2.78 14.29
CA ILE A 278 -3.29 -1.80 13.39
C ILE A 278 -2.99 -0.51 14.14
N ALA A 279 -3.97 0.02 14.89
CA ALA A 279 -3.80 1.25 15.66
C ALA A 279 -2.67 1.11 16.69
N GLN A 280 -2.62 0.02 17.45
CA GLN A 280 -1.56 -0.23 18.44
C GLN A 280 -0.19 -0.32 17.77
N ARG A 281 -0.07 -1.09 16.68
CA ARG A 281 1.19 -1.23 15.94
C ARG A 281 1.69 0.10 15.38
N ILE A 282 0.79 0.96 14.90
CA ILE A 282 1.13 2.31 14.44
C ILE A 282 1.64 3.17 15.60
N ARG A 283 0.97 3.15 16.75
CA ARG A 283 1.40 3.91 17.94
C ARG A 283 2.77 3.45 18.47
N ASP A 284 3.02 2.15 18.43
CA ASP A 284 4.32 1.57 18.84
C ASP A 284 5.44 1.89 17.83
N ALA A 285 5.13 1.92 16.54
CA ALA A 285 6.10 2.19 15.49
C ALA A 285 6.50 3.67 15.37
N PHE A 286 5.59 4.58 15.70
CA PHE A 286 5.78 6.03 15.55
C PHE A 286 5.40 6.81 16.83
N PRO A 287 6.07 6.56 17.97
CA PRO A 287 5.72 7.20 19.25
C PRO A 287 5.98 8.72 19.27
N ASP A 288 6.89 9.20 18.43
CA ASP A 288 7.36 10.59 18.42
C ASP A 288 6.77 11.43 17.26
N ARG A 289 5.87 10.87 16.45
CA ARG A 289 5.18 11.59 15.35
C ARG A 289 3.69 11.71 15.64
N HIS A 290 3.11 12.84 15.26
CA HIS A 290 1.67 13.01 15.19
C HIS A 290 1.12 12.21 14.01
N ILE A 291 0.64 11.00 14.28
CA ILE A 291 -0.05 10.14 13.29
C ILE A 291 -1.56 10.18 13.52
N HIS A 292 -2.30 10.79 12.62
CA HIS A 292 -3.76 10.94 12.70
C HIS A 292 -4.47 9.74 12.06
N LEU A 293 -5.29 9.02 12.83
CA LEU A 293 -6.07 7.89 12.33
C LEU A 293 -7.54 8.27 12.40
N THR A 294 -8.17 8.48 11.24
CA THR A 294 -9.61 8.76 11.11
C THR A 294 -10.30 7.55 10.51
N THR A 295 -11.59 7.37 10.81
CA THR A 295 -12.36 6.21 10.37
C THR A 295 -13.70 6.63 9.83
N GLU A 296 -14.06 6.14 8.65
CA GLU A 296 -15.43 6.21 8.15
C GLU A 296 -16.23 5.02 8.71
N ASP A 297 -17.28 5.31 9.48
CA ASP A 297 -18.08 4.30 10.14
C ASP A 297 -19.57 4.70 10.17
N SER A 298 -20.40 3.95 9.44
CA SER A 298 -21.84 4.21 9.34
C SER A 298 -22.62 3.90 10.61
N ARG A 299 -22.03 3.14 11.56
CA ARG A 299 -22.69 2.75 12.81
C ARG A 299 -23.00 3.95 13.71
N ASN A 300 -22.33 5.09 13.49
CA ASN A 300 -22.49 6.31 14.29
C ASN A 300 -22.43 6.04 15.80
N VAL A 301 -21.50 5.18 16.23
CA VAL A 301 -21.36 4.82 17.64
C VAL A 301 -20.87 6.06 18.40
N ILE A 302 -21.72 6.60 19.27
CA ILE A 302 -21.35 7.70 20.17
C ILE A 302 -20.78 7.06 21.44
N PHE A 303 -19.51 7.35 21.73
CA PHE A 303 -18.82 6.93 22.97
C PHE A 303 -19.04 7.94 24.09
#